data_AF-A0A963VZ16-F1
#
_entry.id   AF-A0A963VZ16-F1
#
_cell.length_a   1.000
_cell.length_b   1.000
_cell.length_c   1.000
_cell.angle_alpha   90.00
_cell.angle_beta   90.00
_cell.angle_gamma   90.00
#
_symmetry.space_group_name_H-M   'P 1'
#
loop_
_entity.id
_entity.type
_entity.pdbx_description
1 polymer ?
#
loop_
_entity_poly.entity_id
_entity_poly.type
_entity_poly.pdbx_seq_one_letter_code
_entity_poly.pdbx_strand_id
1 'polypeptide(L)' 'MTTIPASSALSAASGRAAALPAILAALMLGIVVLYGAGFAGADVLHNAAHDTRHALGYPCH' A
#
# COMPACT_ATOMS: atom_id res chain seq x y z
N MET A 1 -25.13 40.50 2.06
CA MET A 1 -24.11 40.36 0.99
C MET A 1 -23.21 39.19 1.37
N THR A 2 -23.59 38.00 0.94
CA THR A 2 -22.93 36.72 1.26
C THR A 2 -22.13 36.28 0.03
N THR A 3 -20.81 36.19 0.16
CA THR A 3 -19.91 35.75 -0.90
C THR A 3 -19.92 34.22 -1.02
N ILE A 4 -19.75 33.74 -2.25
CA ILE A 4 -19.89 32.34 -2.65
C ILE A 4 -18.58 31.57 -2.35
N PRO A 5 -18.61 30.33 -1.84
CA PRO A 5 -17.43 29.56 -1.44
C PRO A 5 -16.70 28.89 -2.63
N ALA A 6 -16.73 29.52 -3.81
CA ALA A 6 -16.17 28.95 -5.04
C ALA A 6 -14.68 28.56 -4.88
N SER A 7 -13.91 29.36 -4.14
CA SER A 7 -12.49 29.11 -3.86
C SER A 7 -12.27 27.90 -2.93
N SER A 8 -13.16 27.66 -1.97
CA SER A 8 -13.08 26.53 -1.04
C SER A 8 -13.36 25.21 -1.75
N ALA A 9 -14.32 25.19 -2.67
CA ALA A 9 -14.63 24.02 -3.49
C ALA A 9 -13.48 23.64 -4.43
N LEU A 10 -12.83 24.62 -5.06
CA LEU A 10 -11.67 24.38 -5.93
C LEU A 10 -10.45 23.87 -5.15
N SER A 11 -10.20 24.43 -3.96
CA SER A 11 -9.13 23.97 -3.06
C SER A 11 -9.38 22.54 -2.55
N ALA A 12 -10.63 22.21 -2.20
CA ALA A 12 -11.01 20.85 -1.81
C ALA A 12 -10.85 19.85 -2.97
N ALA A 13 -11.22 20.23 -4.20
CA ALA A 13 -11.04 19.41 -5.39
C ALA A 13 -9.55 19.17 -5.71
N SER A 14 -8.72 20.21 -5.62
CA SER A 14 -7.26 20.11 -5.79
C SER A 14 -6.62 19.20 -4.73
N GLY A 15 -7.02 19.32 -3.46
CA GLY A 15 -6.54 18.45 -2.38
C GLY A 15 -6.90 16.98 -2.58
N ARG A 16 -8.08 16.68 -3.14
CA ARG A 16 -8.50 15.31 -3.49
C ARG A 16 -7.70 14.75 -4.65
N ALA A 17 -7.43 15.56 -5.68
CA ALA A 17 -6.58 15.17 -6.80
C ALA A 17 -5.14 14.89 -6.33
N ALA A 18 -4.60 15.71 -5.43
CA ALA A 18 -3.27 15.52 -4.85
C ALA A 18 -3.19 14.26 -3.96
N ALA A 19 -4.30 13.85 -3.34
CA ALA A 19 -4.36 12.63 -2.52
C ALA A 19 -4.49 11.33 -3.33
N LEU A 20 -4.91 11.41 -4.60
CA LEU A 20 -5.15 10.25 -5.45
C LEU A 20 -3.97 9.25 -5.54
N PRO A 21 -2.70 9.67 -5.75
CA PRO A 21 -1.58 8.73 -5.76
C PRO A 21 -1.38 8.02 -4.42
N ALA A 22 -1.56 8.71 -3.29
CA ALA A 22 -1.45 8.11 -1.96
C ALA A 22 -2.59 7.10 -1.70
N ILE A 23 -3.81 7.41 -2.14
CA ILE A 23 -4.96 6.50 -2.06
C ILE A 23 -4.70 5.24 -2.89
N LEU A 24 -4.20 5.38 -4.12
CA LEU A 24 -3.88 4.24 -4.97
C LEU A 24 -2.75 3.39 -4.37
N ALA A 25 -1.71 4.00 -3.82
CA ALA A 25 -0.64 3.29 -3.14
C ALA A 25 -1.16 2.51 -1.92
N ALA A 26 -2.00 3.14 -1.10
CA ALA A 26 -2.62 2.48 0.06
C ALA A 26 -3.55 1.34 -0.35
N LEU A 27 -4.31 1.51 -1.44
CA LEU A 27 -5.17 0.46 -1.99
C LEU A 27 -4.35 -0.74 -2.48
N MET A 28 -3.30 -0.48 -3.27
CA MET A 28 -2.40 -1.53 -3.76
C MET A 28 -1.73 -2.26 -2.61
N LEU A 29 -1.22 -1.53 -1.61
CA LEU A 29 -0.63 -2.12 -0.41
C LEU A 29 -1.65 -2.99 0.34
N GLY A 30 -2.88 -2.51 0.51
CA GLY A 30 -3.96 -3.27 1.13
C GLY A 30 -4.27 -4.56 0.38
N ILE A 31 -4.36 -4.52 -0.95
CA ILE A 31 -4.57 -5.70 -1.78
C ILE A 31 -3.43 -6.70 -1.60
N VAL A 32 -2.18 -6.24 -1.64
CA VAL A 32 -1.00 -7.10 -1.45
C VAL A 32 -1.03 -7.77 -0.08
N VAL A 33 -1.36 -7.03 0.98
CA VAL A 33 -1.44 -7.60 2.33
C VAL A 33 -2.58 -8.61 2.43
N LEU A 34 -3.77 -8.29 1.93
CA LEU A 34 -4.93 -9.19 1.99
C LEU A 34 -4.71 -10.47 1.19
N TYR A 35 -4.17 -10.37 -0.02
CA TYR A 35 -3.84 -11.55 -0.83
C TYR A 35 -2.66 -12.33 -0.28
N GLY A 36 -1.59 -11.62 0.09
CA GLY A 36 -0.37 -12.22 0.63
C GLY A 36 -0.57 -12.90 1.97
N ALA A 37 -1.43 -12.38 2.85
CA ALA A 37 -1.69 -12.99 4.16
C ALA A 37 -2.92 -13.91 4.18
N GLY A 38 -3.97 -13.56 3.43
CA GLY A 38 -5.24 -14.29 3.45
C GLY A 38 -5.32 -15.45 2.46
N PHE A 39 -4.57 -15.40 1.36
CA PHE A 39 -4.69 -16.37 0.26
C PHE A 39 -3.36 -17.02 -0.16
N ALA A 40 -2.21 -16.53 0.32
CA ALA A 40 -0.95 -17.25 0.12
C ALA A 40 -0.94 -18.47 1.05
N GLY A 41 -1.04 -19.67 0.47
CA GLY A 41 -1.06 -20.91 1.24
C GLY A 41 0.11 -21.00 2.21
N ALA A 42 -0.15 -21.47 3.44
CA ALA A 42 0.81 -21.48 4.52
C ALA A 42 2.13 -22.16 4.15
N ASP A 43 2.10 -23.26 3.40
CA ASP A 43 3.30 -23.98 2.95
C ASP A 43 4.14 -23.14 1.98
N VAL A 44 3.50 -22.40 1.07
CA VAL A 44 4.21 -21.52 0.11
C VAL A 44 4.88 -20.38 0.85
N LEU A 45 4.17 -19.75 1.79
CA LEU A 45 4.73 -18.66 2.61
C LEU A 45 5.86 -19.15 3.53
N HIS A 46 5.68 -20.33 4.13
CA HIS A 46 6.67 -20.98 4.96
C HIS A 46 7.94 -21.31 4.17
N ASN A 47 7.81 -21.97 3.02
CA ASN A 47 8.94 -22.29 2.15
C ASN A 47 9.65 -21.04 1.64
N ALA A 48 8.92 -20.01 1.22
CA ALA A 48 9.50 -18.72 0.83
C ALA A 48 10.30 -18.06 1.97
N ALA A 49 9.81 -18.17 3.22
CA ALA A 49 10.53 -17.68 4.39
C ALA A 49 11.76 -18.53 4.74
N HIS A 50 11.72 -19.84 4.48
CA HIS A 50 12.91 -20.70 4.60
C HIS A 50 13.95 -20.36 3.52
N ASP A 51 13.51 -20.19 2.28
CA ASP A 51 14.36 -19.82 1.14
C ASP A 51 14.98 -18.44 1.34
N THR A 52 14.27 -17.48 1.95
CA THR A 52 14.86 -16.17 2.23
C THR A 52 16.03 -16.29 3.21
N ARG A 53 15.96 -17.15 4.22
CA ARG A 53 17.10 -17.34 5.14
C ARG A 53 18.32 -17.95 4.45
N HIS A 54 18.10 -18.78 3.43
CA HIS A 54 19.17 -19.33 2.60
C HIS A 54 19.71 -18.29 1.60
N ALA A 55 18.84 -17.49 0.99
CA ALA A 55 19.19 -16.48 0.00
C ALA A 55 19.85 -15.24 0.61
N LEU A 56 19.46 -14.88 1.83
CA LEU A 56 20.07 -13.79 2.59
C LEU A 56 21.43 -14.17 3.16
N GLY A 57 21.85 -15.43 2.98
CA GLY A 57 23.21 -15.92 3.20
C GLY A 57 23.86 -15.30 4.42
N TYR A 58 23.32 -15.54 5.61
CA TYR A 58 24.02 -15.16 6.84
C TYR A 58 25.37 -15.90 6.81
N PRO A 59 26.51 -15.20 6.66
CA PRO A 59 27.80 -15.86 6.61
C PRO A 59 28.06 -16.48 7.98
N CYS A 60 28.28 -17.79 8.00
CA CYS A 60 28.71 -18.52 9.19
C CYS A 60 30.23 -18.45 9.33
N HIS A 61 30.77 -17.22 9.34
CA HIS A 61 32.11 -16.73 9.74
C HIS A 61 32.53 -15.53 8.89
#